data_AF-A0A4Z0QJY3-F1
#
_entry.id   AF-A0A4Z0QJY3-F1
#
_cell.length_a   1.000
_cell.length_b   1.000
_cell.length_c   1.000
_cell.angle_alpha   90.00
_cell.angle_beta   90.00
_cell.angle_gamma   90.00
#
_symmetry.space_group_name_H-M   'P 1'
#
loop_
_entity.id
_entity.type
_entity.pdbx_description
1 polymer ?
#
loop_
_entity_poly.entity_id
_entity_poly.type
_entity_poly.pdbx_seq_one_letter_code
_entity_poly.pdbx_strand_id
1 'polypeptide(L)'
;MPSFYQPTAELLQAFGFTRYAAPPRQQRYSRPSERGQETLVLYSDGELTLLETVDGQLLYNFQGRLASEAEFRVLLRQVNWPAEVSSSL
;
A
#
# COMPACT_ATOMS: atom_id res chain seq x y z
N MET A 1 13.16 8.30 -15.38
CA MET A 1 12.77 7.24 -14.43
C MET A 1 11.42 7.64 -13.86
N PRO A 2 10.32 6.87 -14.01
CA PRO A 2 9.15 7.16 -13.22
C PRO A 2 9.53 6.76 -11.80
N SER A 3 9.98 7.74 -11.03
CA SER A 3 10.08 7.61 -9.59
C SER A 3 8.64 7.47 -9.11
N PHE A 4 8.14 6.24 -9.08
CA PHE A 4 6.94 5.90 -8.33
C PHE A 4 7.14 6.53 -6.96
N TYR A 5 6.26 7.47 -6.63
CA TYR A 5 6.40 8.25 -5.42
C TYR A 5 6.35 7.29 -4.22
N GLN A 6 7.51 7.00 -3.64
CA GLN A 6 7.60 6.29 -2.39
C GLN A 6 7.55 7.31 -1.26
N PRO A 7 6.56 7.24 -0.36
CA PRO A 7 6.54 8.09 0.81
C PRO A 7 7.79 7.77 1.66
N THR A 8 8.55 8.80 2.02
CA THR A 8 9.74 8.62 2.85
C THR A 8 9.35 8.18 4.26
N ALA A 9 10.28 7.57 4.99
CA ALA A 9 10.02 7.14 6.36
C ALA A 9 9.62 8.33 7.26
N GLU A 10 10.22 9.51 7.04
CA GLU A 10 9.91 10.75 7.76
C GLU A 10 8.47 11.21 7.48
N LEU A 11 8.03 11.12 6.23
CA LEU A 11 6.66 11.44 5.86
C LEU A 11 5.66 10.48 6.51
N LEU A 12 5.95 9.18 6.47
CA LEU A 12 5.12 8.16 7.11
C LEU A 12 5.01 8.37 8.63
N GLN A 13 6.11 8.71 9.28
CA GLN A 13 6.12 9.05 10.71
C GLN A 13 5.31 10.31 10.99
N ALA A 14 5.39 11.35 10.14
CA ALA A 14 4.58 12.56 10.29
C ALA A 14 3.07 12.29 10.19
N PHE A 15 2.68 11.25 9.43
CA PHE A 15 1.30 10.76 9.35
C PHE A 15 0.92 9.75 10.45
N GLY A 16 1.80 9.53 11.44
CA GLY A 16 1.55 8.66 12.59
C GLY A 16 1.84 7.18 12.34
N PHE A 17 2.47 6.83 11.21
CA PHE A 17 2.87 5.45 10.96
C PHE A 17 4.18 5.10 11.66
N THR A 18 4.18 3.96 12.33
CA THR A 18 5.37 3.39 12.99
C THR A 18 5.87 2.19 12.20
N ARG A 19 7.19 2.10 12.00
CA ARG A 19 7.78 0.96 11.30
C ARG A 19 7.59 -0.32 12.11
N TYR A 20 7.09 -1.36 11.45
CA TYR A 20 6.90 -2.69 12.02
C TYR A 20 7.89 -3.68 11.39
N ALA A 21 8.42 -4.60 12.20
CA ALA A 21 9.30 -5.65 11.73
C ALA A 21 8.50 -6.63 10.86
N ALA A 22 8.82 -6.68 9.58
CA ALA A 22 8.18 -7.53 8.59
C ALA A 22 9.22 -8.50 7.99
N PRO A 23 8.78 -9.56 7.27
CA PRO A 23 9.69 -10.50 6.63
C PRO A 23 10.73 -9.79 5.74
N PRO A 24 11.88 -10.43 5.46
CA PRO A 24 12.89 -9.85 4.58
C PRO A 24 12.27 -9.38 3.26
N ARG A 25 12.65 -8.18 2.80
CA ARG A 25 12.16 -7.50 1.57
C ARG A 25 10.81 -6.79 1.66
N GLN A 26 10.16 -6.79 2.82
CA GLN A 26 8.98 -5.95 3.06
C GLN A 26 9.29 -4.92 4.15
N GLN A 27 9.03 -3.65 3.89
CA GLN A 27 8.96 -2.65 4.96
C GLN A 27 7.50 -2.39 5.27
N ARG A 28 7.12 -2.52 6.54
CA ARG A 28 5.75 -2.26 6.97
C ARG A 28 5.72 -1.06 7.89
N TYR A 29 4.72 -0.22 7.71
CA TYR A 29 4.48 0.97 8.50
C TYR A 29 3.02 0.94 8.92
N SER A 30 2.74 0.91 10.22
CA SER A 30 1.39 0.73 10.74
C SER A 30 0.98 1.88 11.64
N ARG A 31 -0.31 2.23 11.64
CA ARG A 31 -0.91 3.17 12.58
C ARG A 31 -2.31 2.71 13.01
N PRO A 32 -2.80 3.13 14.18
CA PRO A 32 -4.21 2.93 14.54
C PRO A 32 -5.14 3.58 13.52
N SER A 33 -6.25 2.92 13.20
CA SER A 33 -7.37 3.47 12.42
C SER A 33 -8.67 3.39 13.22
N GLU A 34 -9.74 4.02 12.74
CA GLU A 34 -11.05 3.98 13.41
C GLU A 34 -11.60 2.55 13.59
N ARG A 35 -11.16 1.60 12.74
CA ARG A 35 -11.64 0.21 12.74
C ARG A 35 -10.60 -0.83 13.13
N GLY A 36 -9.39 -0.40 13.49
CA GLY A 36 -8.31 -1.29 13.92
C GLY A 36 -6.94 -0.71 13.60
N GLN A 37 -6.34 -1.17 12.51
CA GLN A 37 -4.98 -0.80 12.15
C GLN A 37 -4.82 -0.69 10.64
N GLU A 38 -4.30 0.45 10.19
CA GLU A 38 -3.80 0.65 8.83
C GLU A 38 -2.33 0.24 8.77
N THR A 39 -1.94 -0.49 7.72
CA THR A 39 -0.58 -0.94 7.46
C THR A 39 -0.20 -0.69 6.02
N LEU A 40 0.77 0.17 5.79
CA LEU A 40 1.44 0.33 4.50
C LEU A 40 2.55 -0.71 4.36
N VAL A 41 2.55 -1.43 3.26
CA VAL A 41 3.61 -2.37 2.85
C VAL A 41 4.35 -1.75 1.67
N LEU A 42 5.64 -1.49 1.85
CA LEU A 42 6.57 -1.12 0.78
C LEU A 42 7.37 -2.35 0.36
N TYR A 43 7.34 -2.64 -0.94
CA TYR A 43 8.13 -3.69 -1.56
C TYR A 43 9.44 -3.14 -2.10
N SER A 44 10.42 -4.03 -2.26
CA SER A 44 11.77 -3.68 -2.74
C SER A 44 11.80 -3.17 -4.19
N ASP A 45 10.77 -3.44 -4.97
CA ASP A 45 10.65 -3.07 -6.38
C ASP A 45 10.01 -1.68 -6.61
N GLY A 46 9.57 -1.01 -5.56
CA GLY A 46 8.87 0.27 -5.71
C GLY A 46 7.42 0.24 -5.24
N GLU A 47 6.80 -0.93 -5.27
CA GLU A 47 5.36 -1.10 -5.09
C GLU A 47 4.92 -0.80 -3.66
N LEU A 48 3.71 -0.23 -3.53
CA LEU A 48 3.10 0.12 -2.26
C LEU A 48 1.70 -0.47 -2.17
N THR A 49 1.39 -1.07 -1.03
CA THR A 49 0.03 -1.56 -0.74
C THR A 49 -0.42 -1.07 0.63
N LEU A 50 -1.62 -0.49 0.70
CA LEU A 50 -2.27 -0.18 1.96
C LEU A 50 -3.18 -1.34 2.36
N LEU A 51 -2.99 -1.83 3.56
CA LEU A 51 -3.80 -2.85 4.20
C LEU A 51 -4.51 -2.24 5.40
N GLU A 52 -5.75 -2.64 5.65
CA GLU A 52 -6.51 -2.24 6.83
C GLU A 52 -7.02 -3.48 7.55
N THR A 53 -6.83 -3.51 8.87
CA THR A 53 -7.39 -4.55 9.73
C THR A 53 -8.78 -4.09 10.18
N VAL A 54 -9.82 -4.80 9.74
CA VAL A 54 -11.21 -4.57 10.14
C VAL A 54 -11.76 -5.86 10.74
N ASP A 55 -12.27 -5.79 11.97
CA ASP A 55 -12.81 -6.95 12.70
C ASP A 55 -11.86 -8.16 12.73
N GLY A 56 -10.56 -7.91 12.79
CA GLY A 56 -9.50 -8.95 12.80
C GLY A 56 -9.14 -9.52 11.42
N GLN A 57 -9.76 -9.03 10.34
CA GLN A 57 -9.43 -9.40 8.97
C GLN A 57 -8.56 -8.35 8.30
N LEU A 58 -7.51 -8.79 7.59
CA LEU A 58 -6.63 -7.92 6.82
C LEU A 58 -7.20 -7.74 5.41
N LEU A 59 -7.55 -6.50 5.06
CA LEU A 59 -8.16 -6.12 3.78
C LEU A 59 -7.25 -5.16 3.04
N TYR A 60 -7.31 -5.18 1.71
CA TYR A 60 -6.62 -4.24 0.84
C TYR A 60 -7.43 -2.96 0.71
N ASN A 61 -6.82 -1.81 0.99
CA ASN A 61 -7.41 -0.52 0.67
C ASN A 61 -7.00 -0.14 -0.76
N PHE A 62 -7.97 -0.12 -1.66
CA PHE A 62 -7.80 0.24 -3.05
C PHE A 62 -8.75 1.40 -3.41
N GLN A 63 -8.17 2.57 -3.72
CA GLN A 63 -8.92 3.78 -4.07
C GLN A 63 -10.02 4.15 -3.04
N GLY A 64 -9.74 3.97 -1.74
CA GLY A 64 -10.68 4.27 -0.67
C GLY A 64 -11.75 3.19 -0.44
N ARG A 65 -11.61 2.02 -1.07
CA ARG A 65 -12.47 0.85 -0.85
C ARG A 65 -11.67 -0.27 -0.21
N LEU A 66 -12.28 -0.96 0.76
CA LEU A 66 -11.72 -2.18 1.32
C LEU A 66 -12.12 -3.38 0.47
N ALA A 67 -11.14 -4.24 0.18
CA ALA A 67 -11.30 -5.43 -0.63
C ALA A 67 -10.52 -6.59 -0.02
N SER A 68 -11.08 -7.80 -0.05
CA SER A 68 -10.31 -9.02 0.14
C SER A 68 -9.25 -9.16 -0.96
N GLU A 69 -8.28 -10.06 -0.78
CA GLU A 69 -7.25 -10.30 -1.81
C GLU A 69 -7.85 -10.71 -3.17
N ALA A 70 -8.90 -11.54 -3.14
CA ALA A 70 -9.58 -12.00 -4.36
C ALA A 70 -10.25 -10.82 -5.09
N GLU A 71 -10.99 -9.99 -4.34
CA GLU A 71 -11.62 -8.78 -4.88
C GLU A 71 -10.58 -7.79 -5.39
N PHE A 72 -9.49 -7.59 -4.65
CA PHE A 72 -8.38 -6.73 -5.04
C PHE A 72 -7.78 -7.15 -6.40
N ARG A 73 -7.52 -8.46 -6.59
CA ARG A 73 -7.03 -8.98 -7.88
C ARG A 73 -8.01 -8.75 -9.03
N VAL A 74 -9.32 -8.77 -8.77
CA VAL A 74 -10.34 -8.43 -9.76
C VAL A 74 -10.33 -6.92 -10.05
N LEU A 75 -10.27 -6.08 -9.03
CA LEU A 75 -10.20 -4.62 -9.16
C LEU A 75 -8.98 -4.18 -9.97
N LEU A 76 -7.81 -4.76 -9.72
CA LEU A 76 -6.58 -4.50 -10.49
C LEU A 76 -6.74 -4.78 -11.99
N ARG A 77 -7.57 -5.77 -12.37
CA ARG A 77 -7.85 -6.10 -13.78
C ARG A 77 -8.87 -5.16 -14.41
N GLN A 78 -9.73 -4.54 -13.61
CA GLN A 78 -10.77 -3.61 -14.06
C GLN A 78 -10.25 -2.17 -14.19
N VAL A 79 -9.14 -1.87 -13.54
CA VAL A 79 -8.51 -0.56 -13.63
C VAL A 79 -7.87 -0.41 -15.00
N ASN A 80 -8.29 0.62 -15.71
CA ASN A 80 -7.63 1.04 -16.94
C ASN A 80 -6.31 1.72 -16.53
N TRP A 81 -5.24 0.92 -16.42
CA TRP A 81 -3.92 1.45 -16.15
C TRP A 81 -3.56 2.39 -17.30
N PRO A 82 -3.39 3.70 -17.06
CA PRO A 82 -2.82 4.55 -18.10
C PRO A 82 -1.43 3.99 -18.37
N ALA A 83 -1.25 3.43 -19.57
CA ALA A 83 0.01 2.90 -20.04
C ALA A 83 0.95 4.07 -20.38
N GLU A 84 1.25 4.94 -19.42
CA GLU A 84 2.36 5.87 -19.57
C GLU A 84 3.66 5.13 -19.26
N VAL A 85 4.03 4.24 -20.18
CA VAL A 85 5.44 3.93 -20.42
C VAL A 85 5.91 4.88 -21.52
N SER A 86 5.94 6.19 -21.21
CA SER A 86 6.76 7.11 -22.00
C SER A 86 8.21 6.87 -21.60
N SER A 87 8.83 5.89 -22.27
CA SER A 87 10.27 5.81 -22.41
C SER A 87 10.72 7.05 -23.19
N SER A 88 10.99 8.14 -22.47
CA SER A 88 11.73 9.27 -23.01
C SER A 88 13.20 8.86 -23.09
N LEU A 89 13.61 8.43 -24.28
CA LEU A 89 15.00 8.53 -24.76
C LEU A 89 15.30 10.00 -25.06
#